data_AF-A0AA39KZ60-F1
#
_entry.id   AF-A0AA39KZ60-F1
#
_cell.length_a   1.000
_cell.length_b   1.000
_cell.length_c   1.000
_cell.angle_alpha   90.00
_cell.angle_beta   90.00
_cell.angle_gamma   90.00
#
_symmetry.space_group_name_H-M   'P 1'
#
loop_
_entity.id
_entity.type
_entity.pdbx_description
1 polymer ?
#
loop_
_entity_poly.entity_id
_entity_poly.type
_entity_poly.pdbx_seq_one_letter_code
_entity_poly.pdbx_strand_id
1 'polypeptide(L)'
;MRLSIFNENDKVLLLGEGNFSFSASLLKHNLKIILTSTCYEPAPISETAHENIKYLKNHGVCVLLGVDATKLPEHNQLNNLRFNKILFNFPHVCSKMRLDKNRELLCNFFISAEKLLKAKGQVLVSLCNGQGGTNIDKPQRKWDDSWKIKEMAAHDAVSSPVEYFYIEKCYA
;
A
#
# COMPACT_ATOMS: atom_id res chain seq x y z
N MET A 1 -9.50 9.04 4.45
CA MET A 1 -9.77 8.06 3.37
C MET A 1 -11.28 7.94 3.17
N ARG A 2 -11.79 8.00 1.93
CA ARG A 2 -13.21 7.70 1.68
C ARG A 2 -13.39 6.18 1.79
N LEU A 3 -14.19 5.71 2.75
CA LEU A 3 -14.45 4.28 2.94
C LEU A 3 -15.16 3.63 1.74
N SER A 4 -15.82 4.45 0.91
CA SER A 4 -16.50 4.04 -0.33
C SER A 4 -15.59 3.46 -1.41
N ILE A 5 -14.26 3.43 -1.20
CA ILE A 5 -13.32 2.81 -2.15
C ILE A 5 -13.34 1.27 -2.07
N PHE A 6 -13.83 0.71 -0.96
CA PHE A 6 -13.93 -0.72 -0.74
C PHE A 6 -15.37 -1.17 -0.96
N ASN A 7 -15.55 -2.27 -1.69
CA ASN A 7 -16.83 -2.95 -1.83
C ASN A 7 -16.93 -4.13 -0.86
N GLU A 8 -18.14 -4.53 -0.51
CA GLU A 8 -18.35 -5.76 0.26
C GLU A 8 -17.71 -6.95 -0.47
N ASN A 9 -17.04 -7.82 0.29
CA ASN A 9 -16.30 -8.99 -0.19
C ASN A 9 -15.04 -8.70 -1.03
N ASP A 10 -14.58 -7.44 -1.12
CA ASP A 10 -13.28 -7.16 -1.72
C ASP A 10 -12.17 -7.91 -0.96
N LYS A 11 -11.29 -8.60 -1.71
CA LYS A 11 -10.02 -9.09 -1.18
C LYS A 11 -9.01 -7.93 -1.17
N VAL A 12 -8.59 -7.51 0.00
CA VAL A 12 -7.73 -6.33 0.20
C VAL A 12 -6.39 -6.76 0.80
N LEU A 13 -5.30 -6.38 0.13
CA LEU A 13 -3.93 -6.52 0.65
C LEU A 13 -3.43 -5.15 1.12
N LEU A 14 -3.06 -5.04 2.39
CA LEU A 14 -2.40 -3.86 2.95
C LEU A 14 -0.91 -4.15 3.13
N LEU A 15 -0.06 -3.29 2.59
CA LEU A 15 1.40 -3.41 2.62
C LEU A 15 2.01 -2.25 3.40
N GLY A 16 3.03 -2.52 4.22
CA GLY A 16 3.80 -1.46 4.89
C GLY A 16 3.15 -0.89 6.16
N GLU A 17 2.45 -1.71 6.93
CA GLU A 17 1.69 -1.27 8.11
C GLU A 17 2.54 -0.79 9.29
N GLY A 18 3.79 -1.27 9.42
CA GLY A 18 4.66 -1.01 10.58
C GLY A 18 4.08 -1.55 11.89
N ASN A 19 3.20 -0.78 12.54
CA ASN A 19 2.56 -1.15 13.80
C ASN A 19 1.10 -1.65 13.68
N PHE A 20 0.58 -1.83 12.46
CA PHE A 20 -0.75 -2.41 12.19
C PHE A 20 -1.96 -1.60 12.70
N SER A 21 -1.74 -0.35 13.12
CA SER A 21 -2.80 0.52 13.62
C SER A 21 -3.84 0.88 12.55
N PHE A 22 -3.42 1.01 11.29
CA PHE A 22 -4.32 1.30 10.18
C PHE A 22 -5.31 0.15 9.95
N SER A 23 -4.83 -1.09 9.86
CA SER A 23 -5.70 -2.27 9.77
C SER A 23 -6.63 -2.42 10.97
N ALA A 24 -6.11 -2.21 12.18
CA ALA A 24 -6.91 -2.29 13.40
C ALA A 24 -8.04 -1.24 13.41
N SER A 25 -7.76 -0.04 12.90
CA SER A 25 -8.76 1.01 12.71
C SER A 25 -9.77 0.62 11.62
N LEU A 26 -9.32 0.06 10.50
CA LEU A 26 -10.16 -0.32 9.37
C LEU A 26 -11.25 -1.33 9.76
N LEU A 27 -10.92 -2.31 10.63
CA LEU A 27 -11.90 -3.27 11.14
C LEU A 27 -13.08 -2.63 11.88
N LYS A 28 -12.86 -1.49 12.56
CA LYS A 28 -13.92 -0.78 13.31
C LYS A 28 -15.01 -0.22 12.40
N HIS A 29 -14.73 -0.07 11.11
CA HIS A 29 -15.69 0.45 10.13
C HIS A 29 -16.60 -0.63 9.52
N ASN A 30 -16.44 -1.91 9.89
CA ASN A 30 -17.30 -3.03 9.51
C ASN A 30 -17.60 -3.12 8.00
N LEU A 31 -16.57 -2.92 7.16
CA LEU A 31 -16.70 -2.82 5.70
C LEU A 31 -16.99 -4.14 4.98
N LYS A 32 -17.12 -5.27 5.70
CA LYS A 32 -17.30 -6.63 5.16
C LYS A 32 -16.28 -6.99 4.06
N ILE A 33 -15.02 -6.59 4.23
CA ILE A 33 -13.91 -6.93 3.32
C ILE A 33 -13.12 -8.13 3.83
N ILE A 34 -12.39 -8.80 2.94
CA ILE A 34 -11.45 -9.87 3.28
C ILE A 34 -10.05 -9.27 3.34
N LEU A 35 -9.51 -9.10 4.54
CA LEU A 35 -8.28 -8.35 4.78
C LEU A 35 -7.05 -9.26 4.94
N THR A 36 -5.99 -8.95 4.21
CA THR A 36 -4.63 -9.42 4.46
C THR A 36 -3.76 -8.21 4.77
N SER A 37 -3.08 -8.23 5.91
CA SER A 37 -2.30 -7.10 6.42
C SER A 37 -0.84 -7.50 6.56
N THR A 38 0.08 -6.67 6.03
CA THR A 38 1.49 -6.99 6.02
C THR A 38 2.41 -5.84 6.41
N CYS A 39 3.61 -6.17 6.88
CA CYS A 39 4.71 -5.23 7.07
C CYS A 39 6.02 -5.81 6.54
N TYR A 40 7.00 -4.94 6.31
CA TYR A 40 8.32 -5.34 5.83
C TYR A 40 9.16 -5.97 6.94
N GLU A 41 8.94 -5.55 8.19
CA GLU A 41 9.71 -6.03 9.32
C GLU A 41 9.39 -7.49 9.62
N PRO A 42 10.39 -8.35 9.90
CA PRO A 42 10.19 -9.77 10.14
C PRO A 42 9.62 -10.07 11.53
N ALA A 43 9.57 -9.07 12.42
CA ALA A 43 9.05 -9.17 13.77
C ALA A 43 8.32 -7.87 14.15
N PRO A 44 7.40 -7.91 15.14
CA PRO A 44 6.74 -6.71 15.64
C PRO A 44 7.77 -5.70 16.16
N ILE A 45 7.65 -4.44 15.72
CA ILE A 45 8.61 -3.37 16.04
C ILE A 45 8.33 -2.66 17.37
N SER A 46 7.18 -2.92 18.00
CA SER A 46 6.78 -2.32 19.27
C SER A 46 5.73 -3.16 19.98
N GLU A 47 5.49 -2.87 21.26
CA GLU A 47 4.39 -3.47 22.03
C GLU A 47 3.03 -3.18 21.38
N THR A 48 2.80 -1.95 20.92
CA THR A 48 1.60 -1.59 20.16
C THR A 48 1.45 -2.43 18.88
N ALA A 49 2.55 -2.69 18.16
CA ALA A 49 2.51 -3.57 16.99
C ALA A 49 2.09 -4.98 17.39
N HIS A 50 2.64 -5.50 18.49
CA HIS A 50 2.30 -6.82 19.01
C HIS A 50 0.80 -6.93 19.38
N GLU A 51 0.28 -5.95 20.10
CA GLU A 51 -1.14 -5.87 20.50
C GLU A 51 -2.07 -5.79 19.27
N ASN A 52 -1.75 -4.92 18.31
CA ASN A 52 -2.54 -4.79 17.09
C ASN A 52 -2.52 -6.07 16.25
N ILE A 53 -1.36 -6.73 16.11
CA ILE A 53 -1.25 -8.01 15.40
C ILE A 53 -2.14 -9.07 16.08
N LYS A 54 -2.09 -9.16 17.41
CA LYS A 54 -2.93 -10.08 18.19
C LYS A 54 -4.41 -9.78 17.98
N TYR A 55 -4.80 -8.51 18.07
CA TYR A 55 -6.17 -8.07 17.82
C TYR A 55 -6.64 -8.47 16.42
N LEU A 56 -5.86 -8.18 15.38
CA LEU A 56 -6.18 -8.51 13.98
C LEU A 56 -6.37 -10.01 13.77
N LYS A 57 -5.43 -10.83 14.26
CA LYS A 57 -5.52 -12.29 14.15
C LYS A 57 -6.76 -12.84 14.85
N ASN A 58 -7.10 -12.32 16.03
CA ASN A 58 -8.30 -12.71 16.77
C ASN A 58 -9.61 -12.35 16.04
N HIS A 59 -9.57 -11.39 15.11
CA HIS A 59 -10.70 -11.00 14.26
C HIS A 59 -10.62 -11.61 12.86
N GLY A 60 -9.83 -12.66 12.67
CA GLY A 60 -9.76 -13.42 11.42
C GLY A 60 -8.96 -12.75 10.30
N VAL A 61 -8.22 -11.67 10.58
CA VAL A 61 -7.34 -11.05 9.59
C VAL A 61 -6.09 -11.89 9.40
N CYS A 62 -5.71 -12.15 8.15
CA CYS A 62 -4.43 -12.75 7.82
C CYS A 62 -3.32 -11.70 8.00
N VAL A 63 -2.43 -11.91 8.96
CA VAL A 63 -1.31 -11.00 9.24
C VAL A 63 0.02 -11.67 8.87
N LEU A 64 0.77 -11.05 7.97
CA LEU A 64 2.08 -11.54 7.47
C LEU A 64 3.19 -10.53 7.78
N LEU A 65 4.32 -11.01 8.28
CA LEU A 65 5.51 -10.21 8.58
C LEU A 65 6.61 -10.53 7.55
N GLY A 66 7.58 -9.64 7.36
CA GLY A 66 8.68 -9.88 6.42
C GLY A 66 8.29 -9.79 4.95
N VAL A 67 7.23 -9.05 4.60
CA VAL A 67 6.73 -8.96 3.23
C VAL A 67 7.39 -7.81 2.48
N ASP A 68 8.16 -8.14 1.45
CA ASP A 68 8.73 -7.17 0.51
C ASP A 68 7.71 -6.82 -0.59
N ALA A 69 7.27 -5.56 -0.62
CA ALA A 69 6.30 -5.06 -1.59
C ALA A 69 6.83 -5.11 -3.04
N THR A 70 8.14 -5.19 -3.24
CA THR A 70 8.79 -5.31 -4.56
C THR A 70 8.92 -6.76 -5.04
N LYS A 71 8.58 -7.75 -4.19
CA LYS A 71 8.73 -9.19 -4.45
C LYS A 71 7.51 -10.01 -4.02
N LEU A 72 6.32 -9.44 -4.15
CA LEU A 72 5.07 -10.09 -3.73
C LEU A 72 4.84 -11.49 -4.36
N PRO A 73 5.18 -11.73 -5.65
CA PRO A 73 5.04 -13.06 -6.24
C PRO A 73 5.98 -14.12 -5.66
N GLU A 74 7.05 -13.72 -4.99
CA GLU A 74 8.02 -14.64 -4.37
C GLU A 74 7.56 -15.08 -2.97
N HIS A 75 6.63 -14.34 -2.36
CA HIS A 75 6.14 -14.67 -1.02
C HIS A 75 5.18 -15.87 -1.08
N ASN A 76 5.56 -16.96 -0.42
CA ASN A 76 4.87 -18.26 -0.42
C ASN A 76 3.35 -18.20 -0.10
N GLN A 77 2.92 -17.31 0.79
CA GLN A 77 1.50 -17.16 1.16
C GLN A 77 0.72 -16.23 0.23
N LEU A 78 1.39 -15.45 -0.63
CA LEU A 78 0.77 -14.44 -1.50
C LEU A 78 0.79 -14.82 -2.98
N ASN A 79 1.76 -15.60 -3.42
CA ASN A 79 2.01 -15.92 -4.84
C ASN A 79 0.78 -16.45 -5.61
N ASN A 80 -0.07 -17.24 -4.95
CA ASN A 80 -1.27 -17.83 -5.53
C ASN A 80 -2.56 -17.04 -5.22
N LEU A 81 -2.46 -15.92 -4.50
CA LEU A 81 -3.59 -15.07 -4.19
C LEU A 81 -3.77 -13.97 -5.23
N ARG A 82 -5.02 -13.53 -5.40
CA ARG A 82 -5.38 -12.38 -6.22
C ARG A 82 -6.30 -11.45 -5.46
N PHE A 83 -6.03 -10.15 -5.55
CA PHE A 83 -6.68 -9.12 -4.76
C PHE A 83 -7.51 -8.17 -5.63
N ASN A 84 -8.63 -7.72 -5.07
CA ASN A 84 -9.44 -6.65 -5.64
C ASN A 84 -8.73 -5.30 -5.45
N LYS A 85 -8.12 -5.10 -4.28
CA LYS A 85 -7.40 -3.88 -3.92
C LYS A 85 -6.05 -4.24 -3.30
N ILE A 86 -4.99 -3.56 -3.72
CA ILE A 86 -3.69 -3.59 -3.05
C ILE A 86 -3.40 -2.17 -2.60
N LEU A 87 -3.22 -1.95 -1.30
CA LEU A 87 -2.90 -0.64 -0.72
C LEU A 87 -1.48 -0.67 -0.17
N PHE A 88 -0.63 0.20 -0.67
CA PHE A 88 0.73 0.36 -0.17
C PHE A 88 0.85 1.59 0.72
N ASN A 89 1.11 1.36 2.01
CA ASN A 89 1.49 2.38 2.96
C ASN A 89 2.93 2.81 2.74
N PHE A 90 3.16 3.55 1.65
CA PHE A 90 4.47 3.82 1.09
C PHE A 90 5.44 4.41 2.12
N PRO A 91 6.50 3.67 2.50
CA PRO A 91 7.58 4.20 3.30
C PRO A 91 8.48 5.02 2.37
N HIS A 92 8.71 6.27 2.71
CA HIS A 92 9.59 7.14 1.93
C HIS A 92 10.67 7.71 2.82
N VAL A 93 11.81 8.01 2.21
CA VAL A 93 12.85 8.77 2.87
C VAL A 93 12.63 10.25 2.56
N CYS A 94 12.48 11.05 3.62
CA CYS A 94 12.37 12.51 3.51
C CYS A 94 13.77 13.12 3.27
N SER A 95 14.31 12.90 2.07
CA SER A 95 15.55 13.51 1.62
C SER A 95 15.47 13.79 0.13
N LYS A 96 15.72 15.04 -0.26
CA LYS A 96 15.80 15.45 -1.69
C LYS A 96 16.82 14.62 -2.47
N MET A 97 17.89 14.15 -1.81
CA MET A 97 18.94 13.33 -2.42
C MET A 97 18.54 11.87 -2.64
N ARG A 98 17.34 11.44 -2.23
CA ARG A 98 16.85 10.06 -2.36
C ARG A 98 15.55 9.95 -3.12
N LEU A 99 15.22 10.98 -3.91
CA LEU A 99 14.03 11.00 -4.75
C LEU A 99 14.00 9.80 -5.72
N ASP A 100 15.14 9.46 -6.31
CA ASP A 100 15.25 8.34 -7.24
C ASP A 100 15.03 6.99 -6.55
N LYS A 101 15.42 6.83 -5.29
CA LYS A 101 15.13 5.61 -4.51
C LYS A 101 13.64 5.46 -4.21
N ASN A 102 12.96 6.57 -3.93
CA ASN A 102 11.51 6.56 -3.72
C ASN A 102 10.78 6.19 -5.02
N ARG A 103 11.24 6.72 -6.17
CA ARG A 103 10.75 6.39 -7.51
C ARG A 103 10.99 4.92 -7.87
N GLU A 104 12.21 4.43 -7.67
CA GLU A 104 12.60 3.03 -7.87
C GLU A 104 11.73 2.08 -7.04
N LEU A 105 11.51 2.39 -5.75
CA LEU A 105 10.64 1.60 -4.89
C LEU A 105 9.20 1.56 -5.41
N LEU A 106 8.64 2.70 -5.85
CA LEU A 106 7.30 2.74 -6.44
C LEU A 106 7.23 1.92 -7.73
N CYS A 107 8.20 2.08 -8.63
CA CYS A 107 8.28 1.34 -9.88
C CYS A 107 8.28 -0.17 -9.64
N ASN A 108 9.21 -0.66 -8.81
CA ASN A 108 9.33 -2.08 -8.48
C ASN A 108 8.08 -2.61 -7.75
N PHE A 109 7.46 -1.78 -6.90
CA PHE A 109 6.20 -2.11 -6.26
C PHE A 109 5.07 -2.30 -7.30
N PHE A 110 4.88 -1.39 -8.26
CA PHE A 110 3.81 -1.51 -9.24
C PHE A 110 3.95 -2.77 -10.10
N ILE A 111 5.17 -3.07 -10.55
CA ILE A 111 5.51 -4.30 -11.30
C ILE A 111 5.17 -5.55 -10.48
N SER A 112 5.50 -5.53 -9.19
CA SER A 112 5.24 -6.64 -8.25
C SER A 112 3.75 -6.81 -7.96
N ALA A 113 3.03 -5.71 -7.73
CA ALA A 113 1.61 -5.70 -7.39
C ALA A 113 0.71 -6.15 -8.54
N GLU A 114 1.02 -5.77 -9.79
CA GLU A 114 0.22 -6.14 -10.96
C GLU A 114 0.00 -7.66 -11.04
N LYS A 115 1.04 -8.44 -10.74
CA LYS A 115 1.00 -9.91 -10.78
C LYS A 115 0.01 -10.53 -9.79
N LEU A 116 -0.40 -9.79 -8.75
CA LEU A 116 -1.32 -10.22 -7.72
C LEU A 116 -2.70 -9.55 -7.83
N LEU A 117 -2.94 -8.70 -8.84
CA LEU A 117 -4.26 -8.08 -9.04
C LEU A 117 -5.22 -9.05 -9.74
N LYS A 118 -6.49 -8.98 -9.35
CA LYS A 118 -7.59 -9.53 -10.16
C LYS A 118 -7.82 -8.67 -11.40
N ALA A 119 -8.55 -9.20 -12.37
CA ALA A 119 -9.09 -8.40 -13.47
C ALA A 119 -9.88 -7.20 -12.88
N LYS A 120 -9.57 -5.99 -13.36
CA LYS A 120 -10.11 -4.71 -12.85
C LYS A 120 -9.77 -4.41 -11.37
N GLY A 121 -8.73 -5.06 -10.83
CA GLY A 121 -8.20 -4.73 -9.51
C GLY A 121 -7.56 -3.34 -9.51
N GLN A 122 -7.44 -2.74 -8.32
CA GLN A 122 -6.89 -1.39 -8.16
C GLN A 122 -5.72 -1.35 -7.19
N VAL A 123 -4.78 -0.45 -7.45
CA VAL A 123 -3.61 -0.21 -6.59
C VAL A 123 -3.70 1.17 -5.95
N LEU A 124 -3.78 1.21 -4.63
CA LEU A 124 -3.82 2.43 -3.85
C LEU A 124 -2.46 2.66 -3.20
N VAL A 125 -2.00 3.91 -3.13
CA VAL A 125 -0.71 4.24 -2.51
C VAL A 125 -0.90 5.46 -1.61
N SER A 126 -0.55 5.34 -0.32
CA SER A 126 -0.58 6.50 0.58
C SER A 126 0.69 7.34 0.42
N LEU A 127 0.52 8.57 -0.07
CA LEU A 127 1.63 9.49 -0.36
C LEU A 127 1.65 10.68 0.60
N CYS A 128 2.82 11.29 0.75
CA CYS A 128 2.91 12.59 1.39
C CYS A 128 2.31 13.69 0.54
N ASN A 129 1.68 14.65 1.20
CA ASN A 129 1.02 15.77 0.55
C ASN A 129 1.97 16.49 -0.42
N GLY A 130 1.52 16.60 -1.66
CA GLY A 130 2.23 17.28 -2.73
C GLY A 130 3.28 16.47 -3.49
N GLN A 131 3.51 15.21 -3.11
CA GLN A 131 4.62 14.40 -3.66
C GLN A 131 4.22 13.50 -4.83
N GLY A 132 2.94 13.44 -5.22
CA GLY A 132 2.53 12.51 -6.27
C GLY A 132 3.03 12.87 -7.68
N GLY A 133 3.27 14.15 -7.96
CA GLY A 133 3.60 14.64 -9.29
C GLY A 133 2.39 14.80 -10.20
N THR A 134 1.19 15.04 -9.64
CA THR A 134 -0.05 15.19 -10.43
C THR A 134 -0.78 16.50 -10.13
N ASN A 135 -1.69 16.87 -11.02
CA ASN A 135 -2.48 18.12 -10.91
C ASN A 135 -3.40 18.19 -9.68
N ILE A 136 -3.59 17.08 -8.95
CA ILE A 136 -4.40 17.07 -7.73
C ILE A 136 -3.57 17.19 -6.44
N ASP A 137 -2.25 17.22 -6.54
CA ASP A 137 -1.35 17.44 -5.42
C ASP A 137 -1.60 18.80 -4.74
N LYS A 138 -1.63 18.80 -3.41
CA LYS A 138 -1.74 20.01 -2.59
C LYS A 138 -0.75 19.87 -1.41
N PRO A 139 0.28 20.73 -1.31
CA PRO A 139 0.67 21.79 -2.24
C PRO A 139 1.20 21.24 -3.57
N GLN A 140 1.08 22.01 -4.66
CA GLN A 140 1.72 21.69 -5.92
C GLN A 140 3.26 21.82 -5.79
N ARG A 141 4.00 20.81 -6.27
CA ARG A 141 5.46 20.82 -6.33
C ARG A 141 5.93 20.87 -7.78
N LYS A 142 7.20 21.24 -8.00
CA LYS A 142 7.84 21.04 -9.31
C LYS A 142 7.79 19.55 -9.64
N TRP A 143 7.37 19.19 -10.85
CA TRP A 143 7.22 17.79 -11.27
C TRP A 143 8.53 16.99 -11.07
N ASP A 144 9.69 17.59 -11.33
CA ASP A 144 10.99 16.97 -11.11
C ASP A 144 11.36 16.75 -9.64
N ASP A 145 10.71 17.45 -8.70
CA ASP A 145 10.87 17.31 -7.25
C ASP A 145 9.70 16.52 -6.63
N SER A 146 9.11 15.62 -7.43
CA SER A 146 8.01 14.73 -7.03
C SER A 146 8.34 13.26 -7.29
N TRP A 147 7.50 12.36 -6.78
CA TRP A 147 7.64 10.92 -6.99
C TRP A 147 7.08 10.42 -8.33
N LYS A 148 6.46 11.29 -9.14
CA LYS A 148 6.02 10.96 -10.51
C LYS A 148 5.24 9.65 -10.55
N ILE A 149 4.22 9.52 -9.69
CA ILE A 149 3.56 8.23 -9.41
C ILE A 149 2.96 7.59 -10.66
N LYS A 150 2.44 8.40 -11.59
CA LYS A 150 1.84 7.89 -12.84
C LYS A 150 2.90 7.29 -13.74
N GLU A 151 4.06 7.93 -13.83
CA GLU A 151 5.19 7.49 -14.61
C GLU A 151 5.79 6.22 -14.01
N MET A 152 5.86 6.12 -12.67
CA MET A 152 6.32 4.90 -11.99
C MET A 152 5.32 3.74 -12.15
N ALA A 153 4.02 4.04 -12.24
CA ALA A 153 2.99 3.04 -12.51
C ALA A 153 2.92 2.60 -13.98
N ALA A 154 3.34 3.46 -14.91
CA ALA A 154 3.32 3.18 -16.35
C ALA A 154 4.64 2.58 -16.88
N HIS A 155 5.67 2.54 -16.05
CA HIS A 155 6.96 1.95 -16.39
C HIS A 155 6.79 0.46 -16.76
N ASP A 156 7.41 0.01 -17.86
CA ASP A 156 7.30 -1.34 -18.44
C ASP A 156 5.91 -1.79 -18.94
N ALA A 157 5.01 -0.85 -19.26
CA ALA A 157 3.72 -1.17 -19.91
C ALA A 157 2.81 -2.10 -19.08
N VAL A 158 2.68 -1.78 -17.77
CA VAL A 158 1.61 -2.30 -16.90
C VAL A 158 0.27 -2.17 -17.65
N SER A 159 -0.29 -3.32 -18.03
CA SER A 159 -1.42 -3.46 -18.95
C SER A 159 -2.78 -3.27 -18.26
N SER A 160 -2.77 -3.23 -16.94
CA SER A 160 -3.96 -3.10 -16.10
C SER A 160 -4.25 -1.62 -15.77
N PRO A 161 -5.51 -1.17 -15.76
CA PRO A 161 -5.85 0.20 -15.37
C PRO A 161 -5.42 0.47 -13.92
N VAL A 162 -4.40 1.32 -13.74
CA VAL A 162 -3.93 1.74 -12.41
C VAL A 162 -4.74 2.95 -11.94
N GLU A 163 -5.64 2.74 -10.99
CA GLU A 163 -6.31 3.81 -10.25
C GLU A 163 -5.56 4.12 -8.95
N TYR A 164 -4.82 5.23 -8.91
CA TYR A 164 -4.15 5.72 -7.71
C TYR A 164 -5.04 6.73 -6.97
N PHE A 165 -5.12 6.58 -5.64
CA PHE A 165 -5.80 7.52 -4.76
C PHE A 165 -4.83 8.04 -3.72
N TYR A 166 -4.94 9.34 -3.42
CA TYR A 166 -4.17 10.00 -2.40
C TYR A 166 -4.81 9.75 -1.04
N ILE A 167 -4.04 9.20 -0.11
CA ILE A 167 -4.36 9.25 1.31
C ILE A 167 -3.47 10.33 1.90
N GLU A 168 -4.06 11.46 2.30
CA GLU A 168 -3.36 12.44 3.12
C GLU A 168 -2.89 11.73 4.40
N LYS A 169 -1.57 11.56 4.55
CA LYS A 169 -1.01 11.16 5.83
C LYS A 169 -1.16 12.33 6.79
N CYS A 170 -2.15 12.27 7.67
CA CYS A 170 -2.06 13.00 8.94
C CYS A 170 -0.94 12.32 9.74
N TYR A 171 0.25 12.90 9.69
CA TYR A 171 1.23 12.65 10.75
C TYR A 171 0.62 13.20 12.04
N ALA A 172 0.27 12.31 12.97
CA ALA A 172 0.16 12.67 14.36
C ALA A 172 1.57 12.66 14.97
#